data_AF-A0A371XHI7-F1
#
_entry.id   AF-A0A371XHI7-F1
#
_cell.length_a   1.000
_cell.length_b   1.000
_cell.length_c   1.000
_cell.angle_alpha   90.00
_cell.angle_beta   90.00
_cell.angle_gamma   90.00
#
_symmetry.space_group_name_H-M   'P 1'
#
loop_
_entity.id
_entity.type
_entity.pdbx_description
1 polymer ?
#
loop_
_entity_poly.entity_id
_entity_poly.type
_entity_poly.pdbx_seq_one_letter_code
_entity_poly.pdbx_strand_id
1 'polypeptide(L)'
;TFLIAPVLLFPLRNVVMRSADNVLPARLSHIVDQVSQGVPQSWTMFLRVWVLTVFNWGVKMAVLAWVLWIMGVRPFAAIFGAALGGELSSVLPIHAPGGVGTYPASIVAGAVAFGAKNEANAMDLLARAAINTHLMIVVSALAGTALSLLLAGFSSHQQPKLK
;
A
#
# COMPACT_ATOMS: atom_id res chain seq x y z
N THR A 1 12.56 9.71 -9.11
CA THR A 1 12.60 10.85 -8.17
C THR A 1 11.84 10.57 -6.87
N PHE A 2 10.59 10.10 -6.91
CA PHE A 2 9.76 9.84 -5.71
C PHE A 2 10.38 8.87 -4.68
N LEU A 3 10.98 7.75 -5.12
CA LEU A 3 11.62 6.78 -4.21
C LEU A 3 12.83 7.35 -3.45
N ILE A 4 13.48 8.38 -4.01
CA ILE A 4 14.69 8.98 -3.42
C ILE A 4 14.30 10.16 -2.51
N ALA A 5 13.09 10.71 -2.66
CA ALA A 5 12.62 11.84 -1.87
C ALA A 5 12.65 11.59 -0.34
N PRO A 6 12.22 10.43 0.20
CA PRO A 6 12.33 10.15 1.63
C PRO A 6 13.78 10.18 2.13
N VAL A 7 14.72 9.67 1.31
CA VAL A 7 16.15 9.64 1.64
C VAL A 7 16.74 11.06 1.64
N LEU A 8 16.31 11.91 0.70
CA LEU A 8 16.75 13.30 0.63
C LEU A 8 16.10 14.20 1.70
N LEU A 9 14.87 13.88 2.11
CA LEU A 9 14.09 14.67 3.08
C LEU A 9 14.37 14.29 4.53
N PHE A 10 14.81 13.07 4.82
CA PHE A 10 15.14 12.65 6.19
C PHE A 10 16.18 13.53 6.93
N PRO A 11 17.24 14.08 6.31
CA PRO A 11 18.13 15.01 7.00
C PRO A 11 17.43 16.33 7.40
N LEU A 12 16.38 16.75 6.69
CA LEU A 12 15.59 17.94 7.02
C LEU A 12 14.71 17.75 8.27
N ARG A 13 14.55 16.50 8.77
CA ARG A 13 13.69 16.19 9.93
C ARG A 13 14.01 17.05 11.15
N ASN A 14 15.30 17.27 11.43
CA ASN A 14 15.73 18.00 12.61
C ASN A 14 15.41 19.49 12.52
N VAL A 15 15.43 20.05 11.31
CA VAL A 15 15.08 21.46 11.05
C VAL A 15 13.57 21.65 11.16
N VAL A 16 12.81 20.72 10.58
CA VAL A 16 11.33 20.76 10.61
C VAL A 16 10.80 20.58 12.03
N MET A 17 11.31 19.62 12.80
CA MET A 17 10.89 19.37 14.19
C MET A 17 11.19 20.58 15.09
N ARG A 18 12.40 21.15 15.00
CA ARG A 18 12.78 22.35 15.77
C ARG A 18 11.95 23.59 15.41
N SER A 19 11.57 23.72 14.15
CA SER A 19 10.73 24.83 13.70
C SER A 19 9.27 24.61 14.12
N ALA A 20 8.79 23.37 14.14
CA ALA A 20 7.46 23.00 14.59
C ALA A 20 7.26 23.32 16.08
N ASP A 21 8.24 23.02 16.94
CA ASP A 21 8.17 23.33 18.38
C ASP A 21 8.14 24.84 18.68
N ASN A 22 8.81 25.64 17.84
CA ASN A 22 8.88 27.10 18.03
C ASN A 22 7.65 27.86 17.50
N VAL A 23 6.87 27.25 16.60
CA VAL A 23 5.79 27.94 15.87
C VAL A 23 4.40 27.39 16.23
N LEU A 24 4.29 26.15 16.72
CA LEU A 24 2.99 25.52 16.94
C LEU A 24 2.39 25.82 18.33
N PRO A 25 1.04 25.99 18.42
CA PRO A 25 0.35 26.18 19.69
C PRO A 25 0.44 24.94 20.59
N ALA A 26 0.40 25.13 21.92
CA ALA A 26 0.51 24.07 22.93
C ALA A 26 -0.54 22.94 22.86
N ARG A 27 -1.59 23.07 22.05
CA ARG A 27 -2.55 21.98 21.78
C ARG A 27 -2.06 20.98 20.72
N LEU A 28 -1.16 21.39 19.84
CA LEU A 28 -0.59 20.56 18.77
C LEU A 28 0.76 19.94 19.16
N SER A 29 1.39 20.38 20.27
CA SER A 29 2.65 19.81 20.75
C SER A 29 2.56 18.30 20.99
N HIS A 30 1.42 17.81 21.48
CA HIS A 30 1.19 16.37 21.66
C HIS A 30 1.22 15.58 20.34
N ILE A 31 0.79 16.17 19.23
CA ILE A 31 0.87 15.54 17.90
C ILE A 31 2.33 15.56 17.42
N VAL A 32 3.06 16.66 17.66
CA VAL A 32 4.48 16.77 17.34
C VAL A 32 5.31 15.75 18.12
N ASP A 33 5.00 15.55 19.41
CA ASP A 33 5.65 14.54 20.26
C ASP A 33 5.38 13.11 19.79
N GLN A 34 4.14 12.80 19.39
CA GLN A 34 3.81 11.49 18.82
C GLN A 34 4.53 11.24 17.49
N VAL A 35 4.63 12.27 16.63
CA VAL A 35 5.35 12.19 15.35
C VAL A 35 6.85 12.05 15.59
N SER A 36 7.44 12.79 16.54
CA SER A 36 8.86 12.72 16.87
C SER A 36 9.27 11.36 17.43
N GLN A 37 8.38 10.72 18.20
CA GLN A 37 8.57 9.36 18.70
C GLN A 37 8.43 8.30 17.59
N GLY A 38 7.60 8.55 16.57
CA GLY A 38 7.40 7.63 15.44
C GLY A 38 8.46 7.70 14.34
N VAL A 39 9.22 8.80 14.24
CA VAL A 39 10.27 8.96 13.22
C VAL A 39 11.53 8.18 13.63
N PRO A 40 12.16 7.44 12.69
CA PRO A 40 13.38 6.71 12.97
C PRO A 40 14.48 7.61 13.56
N GLN A 41 15.04 7.20 14.70
CA GLN A 41 16.04 7.98 15.42
C GLN A 41 17.44 7.89 14.78
N SER A 42 17.70 6.82 14.00
CA SER A 42 18.97 6.57 13.34
C SER A 42 18.82 6.36 11.83
N TRP A 43 19.90 6.64 11.10
CA TRP A 43 19.95 6.43 9.64
C TRP A 43 19.76 4.96 9.28
N THR A 44 20.32 4.05 10.07
CA THR A 44 20.20 2.60 9.89
C THR A 44 18.77 2.11 10.12
N MET A 45 18.08 2.63 11.14
CA MET A 45 16.67 2.31 11.40
C MET A 45 15.78 2.84 10.27
N PHE A 46 16.01 4.06 9.81
CA PHE A 46 15.29 4.60 8.65
C PHE A 46 15.50 3.74 7.42
N LEU A 47 16.75 3.44 7.05
CA LEU A 47 17.04 2.68 5.82
C LEU A 47 16.40 1.30 5.90
N ARG A 48 16.44 0.65 7.06
CA ARG A 48 15.79 -0.65 7.27
C ARG A 48 14.28 -0.56 7.07
N VAL A 49 13.61 0.40 7.71
CA VAL A 49 12.16 0.58 7.58
C VAL A 49 11.80 0.96 6.14
N TRP A 50 12.53 1.88 5.52
CA TRP A 50 12.32 2.32 4.15
C TRP A 50 12.49 1.17 3.14
N VAL A 51 13.58 0.38 3.25
CA VAL A 51 13.79 -0.80 2.40
C VAL A 51 12.67 -1.80 2.60
N LEU A 52 12.25 -2.07 3.84
CA LEU A 52 11.14 -2.98 4.13
C LEU A 52 9.83 -2.48 3.52
N THR A 53 9.54 -1.18 3.59
CA THR A 53 8.35 -0.58 2.96
C THR A 53 8.41 -0.69 1.43
N VAL A 54 9.53 -0.31 0.81
CA VAL A 54 9.71 -0.41 -0.65
C VAL A 54 9.62 -1.86 -1.12
N PHE A 55 10.24 -2.78 -0.38
CA PHE A 55 10.18 -4.21 -0.69
C PHE A 55 8.77 -4.76 -0.55
N ASN A 56 8.06 -4.43 0.54
CA ASN A 56 6.68 -4.84 0.75
C ASN A 56 5.76 -4.35 -0.39
N TRP A 57 5.85 -3.06 -0.73
CA TRP A 57 5.12 -2.49 -1.85
C TRP A 57 5.52 -3.12 -3.20
N GLY A 58 6.81 -3.35 -3.40
CA GLY A 58 7.34 -3.97 -4.62
C GLY A 58 6.80 -5.38 -4.84
N VAL A 59 6.78 -6.21 -3.79
CA VAL A 59 6.21 -7.56 -3.85
C VAL A 59 4.71 -7.50 -4.17
N LYS A 60 3.96 -6.62 -3.49
CA LYS A 60 2.53 -6.44 -3.75
C LYS A 60 2.26 -6.05 -5.20
N MET A 61 2.96 -5.04 -5.70
CA MET A 61 2.88 -4.60 -7.10
C MET A 61 3.22 -5.72 -8.09
N ALA A 62 4.27 -6.49 -7.81
CA ALA A 62 4.68 -7.60 -8.67
C ALA A 62 3.61 -8.69 -8.74
N VAL A 63 3.01 -9.06 -7.61
CA VAL A 63 1.91 -10.04 -7.56
C VAL A 63 0.66 -9.53 -8.28
N LEU A 64 0.29 -8.27 -8.10
CA LEU A 64 -0.86 -7.67 -8.81
C LEU A 64 -0.63 -7.64 -10.33
N ALA A 65 0.55 -7.20 -10.76
CA ALA A 65 0.93 -7.20 -12.17
C ALA A 65 0.90 -8.62 -12.76
N TRP A 66 1.40 -9.61 -12.00
CA TRP A 66 1.38 -11.01 -12.40
C TRP A 66 -0.04 -11.55 -12.59
N VAL A 67 -0.95 -11.23 -11.66
CA VAL A 67 -2.34 -11.67 -11.73
C VAL A 67 -3.07 -11.04 -12.92
N LEU A 68 -2.88 -9.75 -13.14
CA LEU A 68 -3.44 -9.04 -14.30
C LEU A 68 -2.90 -9.59 -15.63
N TRP A 69 -1.62 -9.99 -15.65
CA TRP A 69 -1.00 -10.64 -16.80
C TRP A 69 -1.66 -11.99 -17.13
N ILE A 70 -1.93 -12.82 -16.12
CA ILE A 70 -2.65 -14.10 -16.28
C ILE A 70 -4.08 -13.85 -16.79
N MET A 71 -4.73 -12.78 -16.34
CA MET A 71 -6.07 -12.39 -16.78
C MET A 71 -6.11 -11.80 -18.20
N GLY A 72 -4.96 -11.71 -18.88
CA GLY A 72 -4.89 -11.30 -20.28
C GLY A 72 -4.78 -9.79 -20.50
N VAL A 73 -4.54 -8.99 -19.45
CA VAL A 73 -4.31 -7.54 -19.60
C VAL A 73 -3.00 -7.32 -20.36
N ARG A 74 -3.05 -6.45 -21.37
CA ARG A 74 -1.92 -6.09 -22.25
C ARG A 74 -2.03 -4.61 -22.65
N PRO A 75 -0.93 -3.95 -23.03
CA PRO A 75 0.48 -4.37 -22.95
C PRO A 75 1.04 -4.32 -21.52
N PHE A 76 2.33 -4.64 -21.31
CA PHE A 76 2.96 -4.62 -19.98
C PHE A 76 2.88 -3.24 -19.29
N ALA A 77 2.99 -2.16 -20.05
CA ALA A 77 2.79 -0.81 -19.52
C ALA A 77 1.40 -0.64 -18.87
N ALA A 78 0.35 -1.13 -19.53
CA ALA A 78 -1.00 -1.11 -18.97
C ALA A 78 -1.13 -1.96 -17.71
N ILE A 79 -0.46 -3.11 -17.63
CA ILE A 79 -0.41 -3.94 -16.42
C ILE A 79 0.21 -3.15 -15.26
N PHE A 80 1.32 -2.46 -15.52
CA PHE A 80 2.00 -1.63 -14.53
C PHE A 80 1.12 -0.46 -14.08
N GLY A 81 0.52 0.26 -15.03
CA GLY A 81 -0.42 1.34 -14.73
C GLY A 81 -1.64 0.87 -13.94
N ALA A 82 -2.17 -0.31 -14.26
CA ALA A 82 -3.28 -0.94 -13.56
C ALA A 82 -2.93 -1.28 -12.11
N ALA A 83 -1.77 -1.90 -11.87
CA ALA A 83 -1.27 -2.18 -10.53
C ALA A 83 -1.05 -0.89 -9.72
N LEU A 84 -0.43 0.13 -10.34
CA LEU A 84 -0.25 1.45 -9.73
C LEU A 84 -1.57 2.13 -9.37
N GLY A 85 -2.56 2.07 -10.27
CA GLY A 85 -3.86 2.68 -10.09
C GLY A 85 -4.58 2.11 -8.87
N GLY A 86 -4.64 0.78 -8.75
CA GLY A 86 -5.20 0.09 -7.58
C GLY A 86 -4.55 0.52 -6.27
N GLU A 87 -3.21 0.51 -6.23
CA GLU A 87 -2.47 0.91 -5.02
C GLU A 87 -2.66 2.38 -4.67
N LEU A 88 -2.72 3.27 -5.67
CA LEU A 88 -3.02 4.68 -5.44
C LEU A 88 -4.42 4.86 -4.85
N SER A 89 -5.42 4.13 -5.33
CA SER A 89 -6.77 4.19 -4.76
C SER A 89 -6.84 3.75 -3.31
N SER A 90 -5.90 2.92 -2.83
CA SER A 90 -5.87 2.48 -1.43
C SER A 90 -5.31 3.52 -0.46
N VAL A 91 -4.57 4.52 -0.97
CA VAL A 91 -3.95 5.58 -0.17
C VAL A 91 -4.65 6.93 -0.29
N LEU A 92 -5.64 7.04 -1.19
CA LEU A 92 -6.40 8.28 -1.34
C LEU A 92 -7.33 8.49 -0.13
N PRO A 93 -7.47 9.73 0.38
CA PRO A 93 -8.30 10.01 1.56
C PRO A 93 -9.79 9.69 1.37
N ILE A 94 -10.25 9.65 0.12
CA ILE A 94 -11.64 9.39 -0.27
C ILE A 94 -11.67 8.14 -1.14
N HIS A 95 -12.22 7.05 -0.60
CA HIS A 95 -12.49 5.81 -1.31
C HIS A 95 -13.84 5.25 -0.86
N ALA A 96 -14.51 4.46 -1.70
CA ALA A 96 -15.76 3.81 -1.30
C ALA A 96 -15.54 2.83 -0.14
N PRO A 97 -16.56 2.49 0.66
CA PRO A 97 -16.45 1.46 1.69
C PRO A 97 -15.91 0.15 1.11
N GLY A 98 -14.82 -0.36 1.69
CA GLY A 98 -14.13 -1.55 1.19
C GLY A 98 -13.52 -1.40 -0.22
N GLY A 99 -13.37 -0.18 -0.74
CA GLY A 99 -12.82 0.08 -2.08
C GLY A 99 -13.73 -0.35 -3.24
N VAL A 100 -15.00 -0.69 -2.96
CA VAL A 100 -15.92 -1.20 -3.99
C VAL A 100 -16.19 -0.11 -5.03
N GLY A 101 -15.95 -0.43 -6.30
CA GLY A 101 -16.05 0.55 -7.39
C GLY A 101 -14.80 1.41 -7.56
N THR A 102 -14.31 2.10 -6.51
CA THR A 102 -13.13 2.98 -6.61
C THR A 102 -11.85 2.21 -6.95
N TYR A 103 -11.65 1.05 -6.32
CA TYR A 103 -10.46 0.25 -6.53
C TYR A 103 -10.42 -0.36 -7.95
N PRO A 104 -11.45 -1.10 -8.43
CA PRO A 104 -11.48 -1.58 -9.81
C PRO A 104 -11.43 -0.44 -10.84
N ALA A 105 -12.11 0.70 -10.59
CA ALA A 105 -12.08 1.85 -11.49
C ALA A 105 -10.67 2.45 -11.60
N SER A 106 -9.93 2.52 -10.49
CA SER A 106 -8.55 3.02 -10.51
C SER A 106 -7.59 2.08 -11.25
N ILE A 107 -7.79 0.75 -11.16
CA ILE A 107 -7.05 -0.23 -11.97
C ILE A 107 -7.32 0.00 -13.45
N VAL A 108 -8.59 0.17 -13.84
CA VAL A 108 -8.97 0.45 -15.23
C VAL A 108 -8.35 1.77 -15.70
N ALA A 109 -8.52 2.84 -14.92
CA ALA A 109 -7.98 4.17 -15.23
C ALA A 109 -6.46 4.15 -15.36
N GLY A 110 -5.78 3.46 -14.45
CA GLY A 110 -4.33 3.27 -14.50
C GLY A 110 -3.89 2.50 -15.73
N ALA A 111 -4.58 1.42 -16.12
CA ALA A 111 -4.25 0.67 -17.31
C ALA A 111 -4.41 1.53 -18.58
N VAL A 112 -5.50 2.28 -18.68
CA VAL A 112 -5.79 3.18 -19.80
C VAL A 112 -4.75 4.29 -19.90
N ALA A 113 -4.39 4.91 -18.77
CA ALA A 113 -3.34 5.94 -18.72
C ALA A 113 -1.96 5.43 -19.19
N PHE A 114 -1.73 4.12 -19.10
CA PHE A 114 -0.49 3.47 -19.54
C PHE A 114 -0.66 2.62 -20.82
N GLY A 115 -1.68 2.91 -21.63
CA GLY A 115 -1.78 2.42 -23.00
C GLY A 115 -2.60 1.14 -23.18
N ALA A 116 -3.53 0.82 -22.27
CA ALA A 116 -4.57 -0.16 -22.57
C ALA A 116 -5.43 0.30 -23.75
N LYS A 117 -5.86 -0.63 -24.59
CA LYS A 117 -6.75 -0.33 -25.72
C LYS A 117 -8.14 0.03 -25.21
N ASN A 118 -8.73 1.12 -25.72
CA ASN A 118 -10.08 1.57 -25.37
C ASN A 118 -11.17 0.99 -26.30
N GLU A 119 -11.00 -0.25 -26.74
CA GLU A 119 -11.98 -0.97 -27.55
C GLU A 119 -12.96 -1.74 -26.63
N ALA A 120 -14.22 -1.88 -27.03
CA ALA A 120 -15.28 -2.47 -26.17
C ALA A 120 -14.89 -3.84 -25.57
N ASN A 121 -14.31 -4.73 -26.37
CA ASN A 121 -13.88 -6.06 -25.92
C ASN A 121 -12.69 -5.99 -24.93
N ALA A 122 -11.77 -5.06 -25.15
CA ALA A 122 -10.63 -4.86 -24.27
C ALA A 122 -11.05 -4.24 -22.92
N MET A 123 -12.05 -3.35 -22.94
CA MET A 123 -12.62 -2.76 -21.73
C MET A 123 -13.42 -3.76 -20.90
N ASP A 124 -14.19 -4.65 -21.52
CA ASP A 124 -14.89 -5.73 -20.80
C ASP A 124 -13.89 -6.68 -20.12
N LEU A 125 -12.83 -7.08 -20.83
CA LEU A 125 -11.75 -7.88 -20.25
C LEU A 125 -11.08 -7.16 -19.08
N LEU A 126 -10.71 -5.89 -19.26
CA LEU A 126 -10.01 -5.10 -18.25
C LEU A 126 -10.90 -4.87 -17.01
N ALA A 127 -12.19 -4.61 -17.19
CA ALA A 127 -13.15 -4.44 -16.09
C ALA A 127 -13.28 -5.74 -15.27
N ARG A 128 -13.43 -6.89 -15.94
CA ARG A 128 -13.47 -8.20 -15.28
C ARG A 128 -12.16 -8.50 -14.56
N ALA A 129 -11.02 -8.22 -15.18
CA ALA A 129 -9.71 -8.40 -14.56
C ALA A 129 -9.54 -7.52 -13.32
N ALA A 130 -9.98 -6.26 -13.36
CA ALA A 130 -9.93 -5.34 -12.23
C ALA A 130 -10.81 -5.79 -11.06
N ILE A 131 -12.05 -6.23 -11.34
CA ILE A 131 -12.96 -6.75 -10.31
C ILE A 131 -12.39 -8.03 -9.69
N ASN A 132 -11.93 -8.99 -10.51
CA ASN A 132 -11.37 -10.23 -10.02
C ASN A 132 -10.09 -10.00 -9.19
N THR A 133 -9.24 -9.07 -9.63
CA THR A 133 -8.04 -8.67 -8.88
C THR A 133 -8.41 -8.08 -7.52
N HIS A 134 -9.43 -7.22 -7.45
CA HIS A 134 -9.90 -6.67 -6.18
C HIS A 134 -10.43 -7.75 -5.24
N LEU A 135 -11.28 -8.65 -5.74
CA LEU A 135 -11.83 -9.77 -4.97
C LEU A 135 -10.73 -10.69 -4.45
N MET A 136 -9.73 -11.00 -5.28
CA MET A 136 -8.59 -11.80 -4.88
C MET A 136 -7.86 -11.16 -3.70
N ILE A 137 -7.61 -9.85 -3.70
CA ILE A 137 -6.95 -9.16 -2.58
C ILE A 137 -7.77 -9.29 -1.30
N VAL A 138 -9.08 -9.05 -1.38
CA VAL A 138 -9.98 -9.16 -0.22
C VAL A 138 -9.97 -10.58 0.34
N VAL A 139 -10.13 -11.58 -0.52
CA VAL A 139 -10.12 -12.99 -0.13
C VAL A 139 -8.76 -13.39 0.44
N SER A 140 -7.64 -12.95 -0.14
CA SER A 140 -6.30 -13.21 0.39
C SER A 140 -6.09 -12.59 1.78
N ALA A 141 -6.60 -11.37 2.02
CA ALA A 141 -6.51 -10.72 3.32
C ALA A 141 -7.35 -11.47 4.38
N LEU A 142 -8.57 -11.88 4.02
CA LEU A 142 -9.44 -12.67 4.90
C LEU A 142 -8.83 -14.05 5.19
N ALA A 143 -8.33 -14.74 4.17
CA ALA A 143 -7.68 -16.03 4.32
C ALA A 143 -6.41 -15.96 5.17
N GLY A 144 -5.57 -14.94 4.96
CA GLY A 144 -4.38 -14.70 5.78
C GLY A 144 -4.73 -14.41 7.24
N THR A 145 -5.78 -13.62 7.48
CA THR A 145 -6.29 -13.34 8.83
C THR A 145 -6.83 -14.61 9.49
N ALA A 146 -7.67 -15.37 8.79
CA ALA A 146 -8.20 -16.64 9.29
C ALA A 146 -7.07 -17.63 9.62
N LEU A 147 -6.09 -17.77 8.73
CA LEU A 147 -4.91 -18.61 8.96
C LEU A 147 -4.12 -18.13 10.19
N SER A 148 -3.91 -16.82 10.34
CA SER A 148 -3.24 -16.26 11.51
C SER A 148 -3.98 -16.56 12.81
N LEU A 149 -5.31 -16.47 12.82
CA LEU A 149 -6.13 -16.77 13.99
C LEU A 149 -6.11 -18.26 14.34
N LEU A 150 -6.16 -19.14 13.33
CA LEU A 150 -6.02 -20.58 13.52
C LEU A 150 -4.65 -20.91 14.14
N LEU A 151 -3.56 -20.38 13.58
CA LEU A 151 -2.20 -20.56 14.08
C LEU A 151 -2.02 -20.00 15.51
N ALA A 152 -2.55 -18.80 15.79
CA ALA A 152 -2.51 -18.22 17.13
C ALA A 152 -3.32 -19.04 18.15
N GLY A 153 -4.46 -19.58 17.74
CA GLY A 153 -5.26 -20.52 18.53
C GLY A 153 -4.46 -21.76 18.94
N PHE A 154 -3.67 -22.33 18.02
CA PHE A 154 -2.78 -23.46 18.33
C PHE A 154 -1.65 -23.09 19.30
N SER A 155 -1.06 -21.89 19.18
CA SER A 155 0.01 -21.45 20.08
C SER A 155 -0.46 -21.13 21.50
N SER A 156 -1.73 -20.72 21.67
CA SER A 156 -2.29 -20.40 22.99
C SER A 156 -2.37 -21.63 23.93
N HIS A 157 -2.37 -22.84 23.37
CA HIS A 157 -2.43 -24.09 24.14
C HIS A 157 -1.08 -24.52 24.75
N GLN A 158 0.03 -23.87 24.37
CA GLN A 158 1.39 -24.21 24.83
C GLN A 158 1.94 -23.31 25.93
N GLN A 159 1.20 -22.32 26.44
CA GLN A 159 1.68 -21.53 27.57
C GLN A 159 1.57 -22.33 28.89
N PRO A 160 2.68 -22.70 29.55
CA PRO A 160 2.62 -23.33 30.86
C PRO A 160 2.06 -22.32 31.87
N LYS A 161 1.01 -22.73 32.60
CA LYS A 161 0.51 -21.96 33.75
C LYS A 161 1.60 -21.89 34.81
N LEU A 162 2.34 -20.79 34.85
CA LEU A 162 3.20 -20.46 35.98
C LEU A 162 2.29 -20.17 37.18
N LYS A 163 2.39 -21.03 38.19
CA LYS A 163 1.81 -20.85 39.53
C LYS A 163 2.63 -19.84 40.32
#